data_AF-A0A1A9UJM0-F1
#
_entry.id   AF-A0A1A9UJM0-F1
#
_cell.length_a   1.000
_cell.length_b   1.000
_cell.length_c   1.000
_cell.angle_alpha   90.00
_cell.angle_beta   90.00
_cell.angle_gamma   90.00
#
_symmetry.space_group_name_H-M   'P 1'
#
loop_
_entity.id
_entity.type
_entity.pdbx_description
1 polymer ?
#
loop_
_entity_poly.entity_id
_entity_poly.type
_entity_poly.pdbx_seq_one_letter_code
_entity_poly.pdbx_strand_id
1 'polypeptide(L)'
;MQCCQNQLLQMELTVGTACENSACNYCFSDSATDDNQCRFHPGAPIFHESMKYWSCCQRKTSDFTVFMAQPGCKYGQHKLFKDNRVEMKGLQYSDDQQPFDTIPVIT
;
A
#
# COMPACT_ATOMS: atom_id res chain seq x y z
N MET A 1 10.50 -10.99 12.91
CA MET A 1 9.15 -10.57 13.32
C MET A 1 9.06 -10.51 14.84
N GLN A 2 9.81 -9.62 15.49
CA GLN A 2 9.72 -9.42 16.94
C GLN A 2 10.37 -8.08 17.28
N CYS A 3 9.56 -7.09 17.67
CA CYS A 3 10.02 -5.83 18.26
C CYS A 3 9.21 -5.60 19.54
N CYS A 4 9.92 -5.58 20.67
CA CYS A 4 9.45 -5.75 22.04
C CYS A 4 8.74 -4.52 22.65
N GLN A 5 7.74 -4.84 23.46
CA GLN A 5 7.32 -4.25 24.75
C GLN A 5 8.08 -3.00 25.26
N ASN A 6 7.36 -1.89 25.47
CA ASN A 6 7.25 -1.19 26.76
C ASN A 6 6.18 -0.08 26.74
N GLN A 7 5.68 0.29 27.91
CA GLN A 7 4.43 1.01 28.16
C GLN A 7 4.68 2.40 28.79
N LEU A 8 3.95 3.41 28.30
CA LEU A 8 3.37 4.60 28.96
C LEU A 8 3.95 6.00 28.68
N LEU A 9 3.14 6.70 27.86
CA LEU A 9 2.56 8.06 28.00
C LEU A 9 3.44 9.27 27.66
N GLN A 10 3.40 9.64 26.38
CA GLN A 10 3.16 11.01 25.87
C GLN A 10 3.04 10.94 24.34
N MET A 11 1.86 11.22 23.76
CA MET A 11 1.61 11.21 22.29
C MET A 11 2.29 10.01 21.56
N GLU A 12 2.13 8.80 22.11
CA GLU A 12 2.94 7.62 21.74
C GLU A 12 2.85 7.30 20.24
N LEU A 13 3.83 7.79 19.49
CA LEU A 13 4.39 7.02 18.38
C LEU A 13 4.84 5.70 19.01
N THR A 14 4.01 4.65 18.91
CA THR A 14 4.40 3.36 19.47
C THR A 14 5.67 2.93 18.75
N VAL A 15 6.74 2.74 19.51
CA VAL A 15 8.02 2.29 18.98
C VAL A 15 7.79 1.01 18.18
N GLY A 16 8.27 0.99 16.94
CA GLY A 16 7.99 -0.11 16.03
C GLY A 16 6.74 0.08 15.17
N THR A 17 6.12 1.26 15.15
CA THR A 17 5.10 1.58 14.15
C THR A 17 5.74 1.57 12.76
N ALA A 18 5.15 0.84 11.82
CA ALA A 18 5.63 0.78 10.44
C ALA A 18 5.12 1.98 9.62
N CYS A 19 5.92 2.42 8.66
CA CYS A 19 5.51 3.36 7.64
C CYS A 19 4.37 2.76 6.79
N GLU A 20 3.32 3.53 6.55
CA GLU A 20 2.18 3.09 5.74
C GLU A 20 2.39 3.20 4.23
N ASN A 21 3.45 3.87 3.79
CA ASN A 21 3.69 4.03 2.37
C ASN A 21 4.03 2.68 1.72
N SER A 22 3.39 2.37 0.60
CA SER A 22 3.60 1.12 -0.15
C SER A 22 5.07 0.87 -0.49
N ALA A 23 5.55 -0.36 -0.24
CA ALA A 23 6.94 -0.81 -0.41
C ALA A 23 7.96 -0.14 0.53
N CYS A 24 7.52 0.61 1.55
CA CYS A 24 8.38 1.10 2.61
C CYS A 24 8.44 0.10 3.77
N ASN A 25 9.64 -0.21 4.24
CA ASN A 25 9.88 -1.10 5.38
C ASN A 25 10.42 -0.36 6.61
N TYR A 26 10.27 0.96 6.64
CA TYR A 26 10.74 1.78 7.74
C TYR A 26 9.85 1.61 8.98
N CYS A 27 10.48 1.54 10.15
CA CYS A 27 9.80 1.50 11.44
C CYS A 27 10.27 2.69 12.28
N PHE A 28 9.32 3.48 12.79
CA PHE A 28 9.61 4.63 13.64
C PHE A 28 10.17 4.17 15.00
N SER A 29 11.26 4.79 15.45
CA SER A 29 11.92 4.57 16.74
C SER A 29 11.85 5.80 17.65
N ASP A 30 12.09 5.62 18.95
CA ASP A 30 12.07 6.70 19.97
C ASP A 30 12.99 7.89 19.66
N SER A 31 14.13 7.63 19.00
CA SER A 31 14.99 8.68 18.50
C SER A 31 14.47 9.15 17.15
N ALA A 32 13.67 10.21 17.15
CA ALA A 32 13.22 10.92 15.95
C ALA A 32 14.39 11.65 15.26
N THR A 33 15.37 10.89 14.79
CA THR A 33 16.35 11.27 13.78
C THR A 33 16.04 10.47 12.53
N ASP A 34 14.79 10.56 12.06
CA ASP A 34 14.33 9.87 10.87
C ASP A 34 14.67 10.70 9.61
N ASP A 35 15.96 10.79 9.33
CA ASP A 35 16.52 11.52 8.18
C ASP A 35 16.54 10.68 6.88
N ASN A 36 16.01 9.46 6.92
CA ASN A 36 15.94 8.62 5.74
C ASN A 36 14.74 9.03 4.87
N GLN A 37 14.98 9.26 3.59
CA GLN A 37 13.89 9.53 2.65
C GLN A 37 13.10 8.24 2.39
N CYS A 38 11.79 8.29 2.61
CA CYS A 38 10.87 7.19 2.32
C CYS A 38 10.87 6.92 0.81
N ARG A 39 11.24 5.70 0.40
CA ARG A 39 11.10 5.23 -0.98
C ARG A 39 9.84 4.39 -1.12
N PHE A 40 8.87 4.83 -1.92
CA PHE A 40 7.56 4.20 -2.01
C PHE A 40 6.89 4.30 -3.38
N HIS A 41 5.77 3.59 -3.55
CA HIS A 41 4.88 3.74 -4.70
C HIS A 41 3.69 4.64 -4.36
N PRO A 42 3.55 5.83 -4.99
CA PRO A 42 2.38 6.71 -4.77
C PRO A 42 1.13 6.26 -5.54
N GLY A 43 1.25 5.29 -6.46
CA GLY A 43 0.15 4.75 -7.23
C GLY A 43 -0.48 3.51 -6.58
N ALA A 44 -1.57 3.04 -7.16
CA ALA A 44 -2.28 1.84 -6.72
C ALA A 44 -1.68 0.56 -7.36
N PRO A 45 -1.80 -0.59 -6.70
CA PRO A 45 -1.53 -1.89 -7.33
C PRO A 45 -2.60 -2.19 -8.39
N ILE A 46 -2.19 -2.70 -9.55
CA ILE A 46 -3.06 -3.08 -10.67
C ILE A 46 -2.82 -4.55 -11.01
N PHE A 47 -3.91 -5.31 -11.15
CA PHE A 47 -3.91 -6.72 -11.53
C PHE A 47 -4.79 -6.89 -12.77
N HIS A 48 -4.20 -7.19 -13.92
CA HIS A 48 -4.93 -7.37 -15.18
C HIS A 48 -4.23 -8.43 -16.04
N GLU A 49 -4.99 -9.37 -16.62
CA GLU A 49 -4.46 -10.42 -17.52
C GLU A 49 -3.22 -11.15 -16.95
N SER A 50 -3.27 -11.55 -15.68
CA SER A 50 -2.15 -12.16 -14.93
C SER A 50 -0.93 -11.27 -14.66
N MET A 51 -0.92 -10.04 -15.16
CA MET A 51 0.11 -9.02 -14.90
C MET A 51 -0.20 -8.22 -13.64
N LYS A 52 0.86 -7.84 -12.93
CA LYS A 52 0.85 -7.11 -11.67
C LYS A 52 1.79 -5.93 -11.76
N TYR A 53 1.34 -4.73 -11.43
CA TYR A 53 2.16 -3.53 -11.48
C TYR A 53 1.60 -2.39 -10.62
N TRP A 54 2.42 -1.41 -10.30
CA TRP A 54 1.97 -0.16 -9.69
C TRP A 54 1.62 0.88 -10.76
N SER A 55 0.47 1.54 -10.64
CA SER A 55 0.02 2.54 -11.64
C SER A 55 1.00 3.70 -11.83
N CYS A 56 1.80 4.02 -10.81
CA CYS A 56 2.77 5.11 -10.83
C CYS A 56 4.01 4.87 -11.70
N CYS A 57 4.42 3.62 -11.94
CA CYS A 57 5.63 3.31 -12.72
C CYS A 57 5.49 2.14 -13.69
N GLN A 58 4.38 1.41 -13.62
CA GLN A 58 3.97 0.39 -14.60
C GLN A 58 5.03 -0.70 -14.87
N ARG A 59 5.82 -1.04 -13.86
CA ARG A 59 6.78 -2.15 -13.92
C ARG A 59 6.01 -3.47 -13.79
N LYS A 60 5.74 -4.12 -14.92
CA LYS A 60 4.91 -5.32 -14.99
C LYS A 60 5.69 -6.58 -14.60
N THR A 61 5.01 -7.48 -13.90
CA THR A 61 5.48 -8.83 -13.61
C THR A 61 4.29 -9.77 -13.54
N SER A 62 4.45 -11.02 -13.97
CA SER A 62 3.47 -12.07 -13.74
C SER A 62 3.63 -12.73 -12.37
N ASP A 63 4.79 -12.59 -11.72
CA ASP A 63 5.11 -13.17 -10.42
C ASP A 63 4.70 -12.22 -9.27
N PHE A 64 3.94 -12.74 -8.30
CA PHE A 64 3.45 -11.96 -7.14
C PHE A 64 4.54 -11.61 -6.13
N THR A 65 5.48 -12.52 -5.89
CA THR A 65 6.63 -12.27 -5.00
C THR A 65 7.51 -11.16 -5.56
N VAL A 66 7.76 -11.19 -6.88
CA VAL A 66 8.47 -10.12 -7.57
C VAL A 66 7.71 -8.79 -7.46
N PHE A 67 6.39 -8.81 -7.59
CA PHE A 67 5.55 -7.61 -7.45
C PHE A 67 5.66 -6.99 -6.04
N MET A 68 5.56 -7.79 -4.98
CA MET A 68 5.70 -7.35 -3.60
C MET A 68 7.11 -6.80 -3.29
N ALA A 69 8.14 -7.37 -3.92
CA ALA A 69 9.53 -6.96 -3.74
C ALA A 69 9.91 -5.72 -4.59
N GLN A 70 9.02 -5.17 -5.43
CA GLN A 70 9.36 -4.02 -6.26
C GLN A 70 9.71 -2.80 -5.38
N PRO A 71 10.88 -2.18 -5.60
CA PRO A 71 11.25 -1.00 -4.83
C PRO A 71 10.44 0.21 -5.31
N GLY A 72 10.00 1.02 -4.35
CA GLY A 72 9.30 2.27 -4.59
C GLY A 72 9.93 3.12 -5.70
N CYS A 73 9.12 3.85 -6.45
CA CYS A 73 9.58 4.68 -7.56
C CYS A 73 9.68 6.17 -7.22
N LYS A 74 9.27 6.58 -6.02
CA LYS A 74 9.31 7.97 -5.55
C LYS A 74 9.95 8.07 -4.16
N TYR A 75 10.63 9.18 -3.89
CA TYR A 75 11.12 9.56 -2.57
C TYR A 75 10.22 10.62 -1.92
N GLY A 76 10.07 10.58 -0.60
CA GLY A 76 9.29 11.56 0.16
C GLY A 76 9.38 11.31 1.67
N GLN A 77 8.43 11.87 2.42
CA GLN A 77 8.35 11.69 3.87
C GLN A 77 7.66 10.37 4.23
N HIS A 78 8.10 9.77 5.34
CA HIS A 78 7.43 8.61 5.93
C HIS A 78 6.02 8.97 6.38
N LYS A 79 5.07 8.04 6.21
CA LYS A 79 3.68 8.21 6.62
C LYS A 79 3.42 7.38 7.87
N LEU A 80 3.10 8.08 8.96
CA LEU A 80 2.55 7.49 10.17
C LEU A 80 1.03 7.36 10.04
N PHE A 81 0.45 6.24 10.50
CA PHE A 81 -1.00 6.13 10.67
C PHE A 81 -1.50 7.34 11.46
N LYS A 82 -2.41 8.12 10.88
CA LYS A 82 -3.28 8.99 11.70
C LYS A 82 -4.23 8.05 12.43
N ASP A 83 -4.28 8.13 13.76
CA ASP A 83 -5.36 7.51 14.54
C ASP A 83 -6.70 8.03 13.99
N ASN A 84 -7.32 7.25 13.12
CA ASN A 84 -8.65 7.52 12.60
C ASN A 84 -9.64 6.76 13.46
N ARG A 85 -10.03 7.35 14.60
CA ARG A 85 -11.41 7.17 15.04
C ARG A 85 -12.31 7.77 13.96
N VAL A 86 -12.68 6.91 13.00
CA VAL A 86 -13.63 7.04 11.88
C VAL A 86 -13.13 7.74 10.60
N GLU A 87 -12.95 6.97 9.52
CA GLU A 87 -13.81 7.03 8.31
C GLU A 87 -13.38 5.92 7.32
N MET A 88 -14.26 4.94 7.13
CA MET A 88 -14.16 3.92 6.07
C MET A 88 -14.46 4.59 4.73
N LYS A 89 -13.44 4.99 3.96
CA LYS A 89 -13.62 5.34 2.55
C LYS A 89 -13.42 4.09 1.70
N GLY A 90 -14.51 3.71 1.03
CA GLY A 90 -14.69 2.46 0.33
C GLY A 90 -13.63 2.15 -0.71
N LEU A 91 -13.31 0.87 -0.82
CA LEU A 91 -12.69 0.30 -2.01
C LEU A 91 -13.67 0.52 -3.17
N GLN A 92 -13.39 1.50 -4.03
CA GLN A 92 -14.05 1.58 -5.33
C GLN A 92 -13.45 0.49 -6.20
N TYR A 93 -14.08 -0.67 -6.22
CA TYR A 93 -13.97 -1.58 -7.34
C TYR A 93 -14.60 -0.85 -8.54
N SER A 94 -13.83 -0.66 -9.62
CA SER A 94 -14.37 -0.24 -10.90
C SER A 94 -15.21 -1.39 -11.43
N ASP A 95 -16.53 -1.23 -11.32
CA ASP A 95 -17.55 -2.12 -11.87
C ASP A 95 -17.60 -1.92 -13.40
N ASP A 96 -16.58 -2.44 -14.08
CA ASP A 96 -16.62 -2.64 -15.53
C ASP A 96 -16.94 -4.12 -15.79
N GLN A 97 -18.12 -4.56 -15.33
CA GLN A 97 -18.80 -5.72 -15.91
C GLN A 97 -19.94 -5.19 -16.78
N GLN A 98 -19.63 -4.95 -18.05
CA GLN A 98 -20.65 -4.76 -19.07
C GLN A 98 -21.62 -5.96 -19.06
N PRO A 99 -22.94 -5.72 -19.18
CA PRO A 99 -23.93 -6.79 -19.22
C PRO A 99 -23.72 -7.68 -20.44
N PHE A 100 -23.80 -9.00 -20.23
CA PHE A 100 -23.79 -10.01 -21.28
C PHE A 100 -24.97 -9.76 -22.22
N ASP A 101 -24.69 -9.46 -23.49
CA ASP A 101 -25.70 -9.44 -24.55
C ASP A 101 -26.31 -10.83 -24.70
N THR A 102 -27.59 -10.95 -24.37
CA THR A 102 -28.40 -12.15 -24.65
C THR A 102 -28.54 -12.30 -26.16
N ILE A 103 -27.97 -13.37 -26.72
CA ILE A 103 -28.19 -13.79 -28.10
C ILE A 103 -29.68 -14.16 -28.26
N PRO A 104 -30.43 -13.58 -29.23
CA PRO A 104 -31.80 -14.00 -29.48
C PRO A 104 -31.81 -15.42 -30.07
N VAL A 105 -32.45 -16.36 -29.37
CA VAL A 105 -32.81 -17.66 -29.92
C VAL A 105 -33.94 -17.44 -30.92
N ILE A 106 -33.66 -17.65 -32.21
CA ILE A 106 -34.68 -17.78 -33.25
C ILE A 106 -34.96 -19.28 -33.40
N THR A 107 -36.17 -19.72 -33.07
CA THR A 107 -36.83 -20.88 -33.66
C THR A 107 -38.34 -20.67 -33.58
#